data_AF-A0A7V4ZEZ7-F1
#
_entry.id   AF-A0A7V4ZEZ7-F1
#
_cell.length_a   1.000
_cell.length_b   1.000
_cell.length_c   1.000
_cell.angle_alpha   90.00
_cell.angle_beta   90.00
_cell.angle_gamma   90.00
#
_symmetry.space_group_name_H-M   'P 1'
#
loop_
_entity.id
_entity.type
_entity.pdbx_description
1 polymer ?
#
loop_
_entity_poly.entity_id
_entity_poly.type
_entity_poly.pdbx_seq_one_letter_code
_entity_poly.pdbx_strand_id
1 'polypeptide(L)'
;DWLAATDQFVRTGSAAHLATVLRGDRPVGRSSVRNLAKSLEELSLALMLGYPLEAMKRADAFKRELENASAGVETLPAPFRVLLDRLRDEYAARALARPEDDVRRNLQIQLDLLQWYVENKQIVQAMALAREWVVSALAWKGTGTLVLERSEREQWERAVNGIAREKRRDEGDKDDSTPAETRLSPKQAQAVARLWNKLGNLRNDLAHAGMKESPTKPETIVRSAAEIQGQVRALAEALGICDPCPGADSDRRAK
;
A
#
# COMPACT_ATOMS: atom_id res chain seq x y z
N ASP A 1 -2.89 3.38 -29.56
CA ASP A 1 -4.23 3.97 -29.32
C ASP A 1 -4.20 4.62 -27.94
N TRP A 2 -4.51 5.92 -27.86
CA TRP A 2 -4.27 6.75 -26.67
C TRP A 2 -5.28 6.51 -25.55
N LEU A 3 -6.53 6.18 -25.92
CA LEU A 3 -7.58 5.83 -24.96
C LEU A 3 -7.25 4.49 -24.29
N ALA A 4 -6.76 3.54 -25.08
CA ALA A 4 -6.31 2.23 -24.60
C ALA A 4 -5.11 2.33 -23.64
N ALA A 5 -4.13 3.21 -23.91
CA ALA A 5 -2.99 3.45 -23.01
C ALA A 5 -3.43 3.98 -21.64
N THR A 6 -4.44 4.86 -21.66
CA THR A 6 -5.02 5.49 -20.48
C THR A 6 -5.81 4.50 -19.64
N ASP A 7 -6.73 3.76 -20.27
CA ASP A 7 -7.55 2.75 -19.60
C ASP A 7 -6.69 1.61 -19.04
N GLN A 8 -5.65 1.19 -19.77
CA GLN A 8 -4.67 0.22 -19.26
C GLN A 8 -3.99 0.74 -18.00
N PHE A 9 -3.48 1.97 -18.01
CA PHE A 9 -2.83 2.53 -16.82
C PHE A 9 -3.80 2.58 -15.64
N VAL A 10 -4.99 3.14 -15.83
CA VAL A 10 -5.98 3.28 -14.74
C VAL A 10 -6.35 1.93 -14.14
N ARG A 11 -6.51 0.88 -14.97
CA ARG A 11 -6.91 -0.46 -14.49
C ARG A 11 -5.77 -1.26 -13.89
N THR A 12 -4.54 -1.06 -14.36
CA THR A 12 -3.43 -1.98 -14.06
C THR A 12 -2.27 -1.32 -13.32
N GLY A 13 -2.25 0.01 -13.24
CA GLY A 13 -1.08 0.80 -12.84
C GLY A 13 0.08 0.76 -13.83
N SER A 14 -0.08 0.14 -15.02
CA SER A 14 0.98 0.00 -16.01
C SER A 14 1.08 1.20 -16.95
N ALA A 15 2.20 1.92 -16.92
CA ALA A 15 2.47 3.08 -17.78
C ALA A 15 3.20 2.71 -19.07
N ALA A 16 3.53 1.44 -19.31
CA ALA A 16 4.37 1.03 -20.43
C ALA A 16 3.84 1.52 -21.79
N HIS A 17 2.52 1.37 -22.02
CA HIS A 17 1.92 1.87 -23.25
C HIS A 17 1.90 3.40 -23.27
N LEU A 18 1.50 4.05 -22.17
CA LEU A 18 1.43 5.51 -22.05
C LEU A 18 2.78 6.21 -22.24
N ALA A 19 3.86 5.63 -21.72
CA ALA A 19 5.20 6.19 -21.85
C ALA A 19 5.81 5.99 -23.24
N THR A 20 5.54 4.85 -23.90
CA THR A 20 5.87 4.66 -25.32
C THR A 20 5.22 5.74 -26.19
N VAL A 21 3.98 6.02 -25.83
CA VAL A 21 3.08 6.95 -26.50
C VAL A 21 3.50 8.42 -26.24
N LEU A 22 3.95 8.78 -25.04
CA LEU A 22 4.57 10.07 -24.71
C LEU A 22 5.94 10.28 -25.39
N ARG A 23 6.64 9.21 -25.74
CA ARG A 23 7.94 9.25 -26.42
C ARG A 23 7.85 9.38 -27.96
N GLY A 24 6.65 9.32 -28.53
CA GLY A 24 6.43 9.38 -29.99
C GLY A 24 6.87 10.70 -30.66
N ASP A 25 7.07 10.65 -31.98
CA ASP A 25 7.70 11.69 -32.82
C ASP A 25 6.89 13.00 -32.96
N ARG A 26 6.92 13.88 -31.94
CA ARG A 26 6.49 15.28 -32.09
C ARG A 26 7.57 16.29 -31.67
N PRO A 27 7.62 17.49 -32.29
CA PRO A 27 8.85 18.31 -32.31
C PRO A 27 9.05 19.27 -31.12
N VAL A 28 8.10 19.42 -30.20
CA VAL A 28 8.15 20.49 -29.18
C VAL A 28 8.20 19.89 -27.76
N GLY A 29 9.14 20.35 -26.91
CA GLY A 29 9.24 19.92 -25.49
C GLY A 29 9.97 18.60 -25.21
N ARG A 30 10.82 18.12 -26.14
CA ARG A 30 11.43 16.77 -26.13
C ARG A 30 12.09 16.32 -24.82
N SER A 31 12.74 17.19 -24.05
CA SER A 31 13.46 16.79 -22.83
C SER A 31 12.52 16.69 -21.63
N SER A 32 11.70 17.71 -21.37
CA SER A 32 10.80 17.75 -20.22
C SER A 32 9.67 16.72 -20.32
N VAL A 33 9.04 16.56 -21.50
CA VAL A 33 8.01 15.54 -21.72
C VAL A 33 8.61 14.12 -21.64
N ARG A 34 9.86 13.93 -22.08
CA ARG A 34 10.56 12.65 -21.97
C ARG A 34 10.92 12.32 -20.52
N ASN A 35 11.32 13.30 -19.72
CA ASN A 35 11.57 13.12 -18.29
C ASN A 35 10.26 12.80 -17.55
N LEU A 36 9.17 13.49 -17.88
CA LEU A 36 7.84 13.19 -17.36
C LEU A 36 7.44 11.74 -17.69
N ALA A 37 7.58 11.33 -18.95
CA ALA A 37 7.29 9.95 -19.37
C ALA A 37 8.12 8.93 -18.60
N LYS A 38 9.43 9.19 -18.43
CA LYS A 38 10.32 8.32 -17.65
C LYS A 38 9.89 8.23 -16.18
N SER A 39 9.59 9.35 -15.54
CA SER A 39 9.15 9.37 -14.13
C SER A 39 7.85 8.59 -13.92
N LEU A 40 6.95 8.62 -14.91
CA LEU A 40 5.71 7.86 -14.90
C LEU A 40 5.95 6.35 -15.07
N GLU A 41 6.92 5.94 -15.89
CA GLU A 41 7.34 4.52 -15.98
C GLU A 41 7.92 4.01 -14.67
N GLU A 42 8.77 4.81 -14.03
CA GLU A 42 9.40 4.45 -12.76
C GLU A 42 8.36 4.34 -11.64
N LEU A 43 7.40 5.27 -11.57
CA LEU A 43 6.27 5.19 -10.64
C LEU A 43 5.43 3.93 -10.89
N SER A 44 5.08 3.69 -12.15
CA SER A 44 4.33 2.49 -12.56
C SER A 44 5.04 1.20 -12.15
N LEU A 45 6.36 1.12 -12.39
CA LEU A 45 7.15 -0.03 -12.02
C LEU A 45 7.17 -0.24 -10.50
N ALA A 46 7.36 0.82 -9.71
CA ALA A 46 7.33 0.73 -8.25
C ALA A 46 5.97 0.23 -7.72
N LEU A 47 4.86 0.70 -8.32
CA LEU A 47 3.51 0.24 -7.99
C LEU A 47 3.31 -1.23 -8.37
N MET A 48 3.73 -1.67 -9.55
CA MET A 48 3.60 -3.06 -10.00
C MET A 48 4.40 -4.04 -9.12
N LEU A 49 5.58 -3.63 -8.66
CA LEU A 49 6.44 -4.41 -7.78
C LEU A 49 5.97 -4.41 -6.31
N GLY A 50 5.00 -3.58 -5.95
CA GLY A 50 4.52 -3.47 -4.58
C GLY A 50 5.56 -2.86 -3.64
N TYR A 51 6.37 -1.91 -4.11
CA TYR A 51 7.43 -1.26 -3.33
C TYR A 51 6.93 0.09 -2.78
N PRO A 52 6.31 0.13 -1.58
CA PRO A 52 5.59 1.32 -1.11
C PRO A 52 6.48 2.54 -0.94
N LEU A 53 7.67 2.38 -0.36
CA LEU A 53 8.59 3.51 -0.13
C LEU A 53 9.09 4.09 -1.46
N GLU A 54 9.36 3.22 -2.43
CA GLU A 54 9.79 3.63 -3.76
C GLU A 54 8.63 4.31 -4.51
N ALA A 55 7.42 3.77 -4.43
CA ALA A 55 6.24 4.37 -5.04
C ALA A 55 5.99 5.79 -4.52
N MET A 56 6.18 6.05 -3.22
CA MET A 56 6.08 7.39 -2.63
C MET A 56 7.13 8.36 -3.19
N LYS A 57 8.39 7.91 -3.28
CA LYS A 57 9.49 8.72 -3.81
C LYS A 57 9.28 9.02 -5.30
N ARG A 58 8.82 8.03 -6.08
CA ARG A 58 8.52 8.19 -7.51
C ARG A 58 7.28 9.05 -7.74
N ALA A 59 6.28 9.00 -6.85
CA ALA A 59 5.13 9.90 -6.92
C ALA A 59 5.54 11.37 -6.68
N ASP A 60 6.44 11.63 -5.72
CA ASP A 60 7.01 12.98 -5.52
C ASP A 60 7.82 13.45 -6.75
N ALA A 61 8.68 12.57 -7.30
CA ALA A 61 9.44 12.88 -8.50
C ALA A 61 8.54 13.17 -9.72
N PHE A 62 7.52 12.32 -9.95
CA PHE A 62 6.54 12.52 -11.02
C PHE A 62 5.82 13.86 -10.88
N LYS A 63 5.38 14.22 -9.65
CA LYS A 63 4.75 15.51 -9.37
C LYS A 63 5.65 16.68 -9.79
N ARG A 64 6.93 16.65 -9.40
CA ARG A 64 7.91 17.70 -9.75
C ARG A 64 8.18 17.77 -11.25
N GLU A 65 8.32 16.63 -11.92
CA GLU A 65 8.51 16.57 -13.37
C GLU A 65 7.28 17.11 -14.11
N LEU A 66 6.08 16.87 -13.60
CA LEU A 66 4.86 17.40 -14.18
C LEU A 66 4.80 18.94 -14.07
N GLU A 67 5.17 19.49 -12.90
CA GLU A 67 5.29 20.94 -12.68
C GLU A 67 6.33 21.57 -13.62
N ASN A 68 7.51 20.94 -13.74
CA ASN A 68 8.60 21.37 -14.63
C ASN A 68 8.23 21.28 -16.12
N ALA A 69 7.40 20.31 -16.50
CA ALA A 69 6.97 20.09 -17.87
C ALA A 69 5.75 20.92 -18.28
N SER A 70 5.18 21.76 -17.39
CA SER A 70 3.94 22.52 -17.61
C SER A 70 3.82 23.17 -18.99
N ALA A 71 4.81 23.95 -19.42
CA ALA A 71 4.81 24.57 -20.76
C ALA A 71 4.79 23.56 -21.92
N GLY A 72 5.44 22.40 -21.76
CA GLY A 72 5.39 21.31 -22.74
C GLY A 72 4.05 20.55 -22.69
N VAL A 73 3.48 20.38 -21.50
CA VAL A 73 2.18 19.75 -21.27
C VAL A 73 1.05 20.55 -21.92
N GLU A 74 1.11 21.89 -21.91
CA GLU A 74 0.13 22.74 -22.59
C GLU A 74 0.05 22.53 -24.10
N THR A 75 1.14 22.04 -24.72
CA THR A 75 1.18 21.72 -26.15
C THR A 75 0.63 20.34 -26.47
N LEU A 76 0.36 19.51 -25.46
CA LEU A 76 -0.21 18.19 -25.66
C LEU A 76 -1.71 18.28 -26.02
N PRO A 77 -2.21 17.36 -26.86
CA PRO A 77 -3.65 17.27 -27.13
C PRO A 77 -4.48 17.18 -25.84
N ALA A 78 -5.69 17.75 -25.85
CA ALA A 78 -6.54 17.87 -24.66
C ALA A 78 -6.75 16.54 -23.87
N PRO A 79 -6.92 15.37 -24.52
CA PRO A 79 -7.02 14.10 -23.78
C PRO A 79 -5.81 13.79 -22.88
N PHE A 80 -4.60 14.25 -23.24
CA PHE A 80 -3.40 14.05 -22.42
C PHE A 80 -3.40 14.91 -21.18
N ARG A 81 -3.78 16.18 -21.32
CA ARG A 81 -3.80 17.09 -20.19
C ARG A 81 -4.78 16.58 -19.13
N VAL A 82 -5.98 16.16 -19.55
CA VAL A 82 -6.99 15.54 -18.67
C VAL A 82 -6.44 14.28 -17.98
N LEU A 83 -5.70 13.44 -18.69
CA LEU A 83 -5.07 12.27 -18.07
C LEU A 83 -3.99 12.66 -17.06
N LEU A 84 -3.07 13.55 -17.43
CA LEU A 84 -2.01 14.00 -16.54
C LEU A 84 -2.57 14.68 -15.28
N ASP A 85 -3.65 15.44 -15.43
CA ASP A 85 -4.39 16.00 -14.30
C ASP A 85 -4.95 14.88 -13.41
N ARG A 86 -5.60 13.86 -13.98
CA ARG A 86 -6.08 12.71 -13.20
C ARG A 86 -4.96 11.96 -12.49
N LEU A 87 -3.83 11.74 -13.16
CA LEU A 87 -2.66 11.08 -12.59
C LEU A 87 -2.04 11.90 -11.46
N ARG A 88 -1.94 13.22 -11.66
CA ARG A 88 -1.52 14.15 -10.62
C ARG A 88 -2.44 14.02 -9.41
N ASP A 89 -3.75 14.11 -9.61
CA ASP A 89 -4.70 14.10 -8.51
C ASP A 89 -4.71 12.74 -7.79
N GLU A 90 -4.52 11.64 -8.52
CA GLU A 90 -4.46 10.29 -7.95
C GLU A 90 -3.16 10.04 -7.16
N TYR A 91 -2.00 10.48 -7.64
CA TYR A 91 -0.71 10.15 -7.01
C TYR A 91 -0.11 11.26 -6.15
N ALA A 92 -0.56 12.51 -6.28
CA ALA A 92 -0.05 13.61 -5.45
C ALA A 92 -0.30 13.37 -3.96
N ALA A 93 -1.45 12.77 -3.60
CA ALA A 93 -1.74 12.40 -2.22
C ALA A 93 -0.79 11.31 -1.68
N ARG A 94 -0.15 10.53 -2.56
CA ARG A 94 0.75 9.43 -2.23
C ARG A 94 2.23 9.81 -2.35
N ALA A 95 2.53 11.07 -2.66
CA ALA A 95 3.89 11.58 -2.78
C ALA A 95 4.51 11.83 -1.40
N LEU A 96 5.70 11.26 -1.17
CA LEU A 96 6.52 11.55 0.01
C LEU A 96 7.99 11.38 -0.37
N ALA A 97 8.73 12.50 -0.44
CA ALA A 97 10.12 12.52 -0.90
C ALA A 97 11.07 11.73 0.00
N ARG A 98 10.81 11.75 1.31
CA ARG A 98 11.58 11.04 2.35
C ARG A 98 10.61 10.30 3.28
N PRO A 99 10.10 9.12 2.87
CA PRO A 99 9.14 8.33 3.66
C PRO A 99 9.62 7.95 5.07
N GLU A 100 10.93 8.00 5.29
CA GLU A 100 11.57 7.71 6.57
C GLU A 100 11.44 8.86 7.58
N ASP A 101 11.30 10.11 7.10
CA ASP A 101 11.24 11.31 7.94
C ASP A 101 9.84 11.54 8.55
N ASP A 102 8.77 11.10 7.87
CA ASP A 102 7.39 11.15 8.35
C ASP A 102 6.75 9.76 8.30
N VAL A 103 7.09 8.95 9.31
CA VAL A 103 6.67 7.54 9.39
C VAL A 103 5.17 7.39 9.52
N ARG A 104 4.49 8.32 10.22
CA ARG A 104 3.03 8.29 10.35
C ARG A 104 2.38 8.53 8.99
N ARG A 105 2.84 9.54 8.24
CA ARG A 105 2.32 9.81 6.89
C ARG A 105 2.63 8.67 5.93
N ASN A 106 3.82 8.09 6.02
CA ASN A 106 4.19 6.90 5.25
C ASN A 106 3.21 5.75 5.51
N LEU A 107 2.96 5.39 6.77
CA LEU A 107 2.01 4.33 7.12
C LEU A 107 0.59 4.63 6.60
N GLN A 108 0.15 5.89 6.60
CA GLN A 108 -1.13 6.30 6.01
C GLN A 108 -1.14 6.09 4.48
N ILE A 109 -0.10 6.51 3.76
CA ILE A 109 -0.02 6.31 2.32
C ILE A 109 0.00 4.81 1.97
N GLN A 110 0.66 3.98 2.78
CA GLN A 110 0.59 2.53 2.60
C GLN A 110 -0.83 1.97 2.75
N LEU A 111 -1.67 2.52 3.64
CA LEU A 111 -3.09 2.15 3.72
C LEU A 111 -3.86 2.52 2.46
N ASP A 112 -3.58 3.70 1.91
CA ASP A 112 -4.21 4.18 0.67
C ASP A 112 -3.76 3.35 -0.54
N LEU A 113 -2.50 2.90 -0.57
CA LEU A 113 -1.99 1.96 -1.56
C LEU A 113 -2.62 0.58 -1.40
N LEU A 114 -2.76 0.07 -0.17
CA LEU A 114 -3.43 -1.20 0.11
C LEU A 114 -4.87 -1.19 -0.41
N GLN A 115 -5.61 -0.12 -0.13
CA GLN A 115 -6.96 0.07 -0.64
C GLN A 115 -6.98 0.07 -2.18
N TRP A 116 -6.09 0.86 -2.79
CA TRP A 116 -5.99 0.94 -4.24
C TRP A 116 -5.69 -0.42 -4.88
N TYR A 117 -4.78 -1.22 -4.31
CA TYR A 117 -4.48 -2.56 -4.80
C TYR A 117 -5.71 -3.49 -4.74
N VAL A 118 -6.50 -3.43 -3.66
CA VAL A 118 -7.74 -4.23 -3.54
C VAL A 118 -8.78 -3.80 -4.57
N GLU A 119 -9.00 -2.50 -4.73
CA GLU A 119 -9.95 -1.92 -5.69
C GLU A 119 -9.59 -2.30 -7.13
N ASN A 120 -8.29 -2.29 -7.46
CA ASN A 120 -7.75 -2.64 -8.78
C ASN A 120 -7.42 -4.13 -8.95
N LYS A 121 -7.93 -5.01 -8.07
CA LYS A 121 -7.77 -6.48 -8.15
C LYS A 121 -6.31 -6.98 -8.11
N GLN A 122 -5.39 -6.17 -7.60
CA GLN A 122 -3.98 -6.51 -7.38
C GLN A 122 -3.81 -7.20 -6.02
N ILE A 123 -4.47 -8.36 -5.87
CA ILE A 123 -4.66 -9.01 -4.57
C ILE A 123 -3.34 -9.53 -3.98
N VAL A 124 -2.39 -9.98 -4.81
CA VAL A 124 -1.07 -10.44 -4.33
C VAL A 124 -0.29 -9.28 -3.71
N GLN A 125 -0.22 -8.13 -4.39
CA GLN A 125 0.41 -6.92 -3.90
C GLN A 125 -0.27 -6.41 -2.63
N ALA A 126 -1.61 -6.39 -2.61
CA ALA A 126 -2.38 -5.99 -1.43
C ALA A 126 -2.01 -6.83 -0.21
N MET A 127 -1.97 -8.16 -0.34
CA MET A 127 -1.71 -9.04 0.81
C MET A 127 -0.25 -9.02 1.24
N ALA A 128 0.69 -8.86 0.31
CA ALA A 128 2.09 -8.61 0.64
C ALA A 128 2.24 -7.30 1.44
N LEU A 129 1.68 -6.20 0.93
CA LEU A 129 1.74 -4.91 1.61
C LEU A 129 1.07 -4.93 2.98
N ALA A 130 -0.12 -5.52 3.10
CA ALA A 130 -0.83 -5.60 4.38
C ALA A 130 -0.04 -6.36 5.45
N ARG A 131 0.68 -7.43 5.07
CA ARG A 131 1.52 -8.21 5.98
C ARG A 131 2.70 -7.40 6.49
N GLU A 132 3.35 -6.68 5.60
CA GLU A 132 4.47 -5.80 5.91
C GLU A 132 4.04 -4.59 6.74
N TRP A 133 2.88 -4.02 6.41
CA TRP A 133 2.31 -2.87 7.09
C TRP A 133 2.06 -3.15 8.57
N VAL A 134 1.53 -4.33 8.93
CA VAL A 134 1.31 -4.69 10.34
C VAL A 134 2.62 -4.67 11.12
N VAL A 135 3.70 -5.19 10.56
CA VAL A 135 5.03 -5.18 11.21
C VAL A 135 5.50 -3.74 11.38
N SER A 136 5.46 -2.92 10.32
CA SER A 136 5.88 -1.51 10.37
C SER A 136 5.04 -0.68 11.34
N ALA A 137 3.73 -0.93 11.44
CA ALA A 137 2.83 -0.23 12.35
C ALA A 137 3.12 -0.55 13.82
N LEU A 138 3.40 -1.82 14.15
CA LEU A 138 3.80 -2.20 15.51
C LEU A 138 5.18 -1.66 15.86
N ALA A 139 6.14 -1.73 14.92
CA ALA A 139 7.47 -1.17 15.11
C ALA A 139 7.40 0.33 15.39
N TRP A 140 6.69 1.09 14.55
CA TRP A 140 6.47 2.52 14.75
C TRP A 140 5.81 2.83 16.09
N LYS A 141 4.85 2.03 16.53
CA LYS A 141 4.21 2.25 17.84
C LYS A 141 5.18 2.09 19.01
N GLY A 142 6.15 1.18 18.90
CA GLY A 142 7.14 0.96 19.95
C GLY A 142 8.33 1.93 19.90
N THR A 143 8.81 2.27 18.70
CA THR A 143 10.05 3.05 18.51
C THR A 143 9.82 4.49 18.07
N GLY A 144 8.65 4.81 17.53
CA GLY A 144 8.37 6.07 16.84
C GLY A 144 9.02 6.20 15.45
N THR A 145 9.77 5.20 15.00
CA THR A 145 10.58 5.25 13.78
C THR A 145 10.19 4.16 12.77
N LEU A 146 10.64 4.31 11.51
CA LEU A 146 10.49 3.28 10.49
C LEU A 146 11.65 2.29 10.59
N VAL A 147 11.38 1.08 11.08
CA VAL A 147 12.37 0.02 11.20
C VAL A 147 12.55 -0.69 9.85
N LEU A 148 13.72 -0.50 9.22
CA LEU A 148 14.07 -1.11 7.93
C LEU A 148 15.22 -2.13 8.03
N GLU A 149 16.03 -2.05 9.09
CA GLU A 149 17.12 -3.00 9.31
C GLU A 149 16.51 -4.39 9.52
N ARG A 150 17.04 -5.39 8.81
CA ARG A 150 16.46 -6.73 8.70
C ARG A 150 16.34 -7.40 10.06
N SER A 151 17.41 -7.40 10.86
CA SER A 151 17.44 -8.10 12.15
C SER A 151 16.50 -7.47 13.18
N GLU A 152 16.35 -6.15 13.18
CA GLU A 152 15.37 -5.43 13.98
C GLU A 152 13.95 -5.74 13.51
N ARG A 153 13.72 -5.73 12.20
CA ARG A 153 12.39 -6.04 11.63
C ARG A 153 11.95 -7.47 11.91
N GLU A 154 12.87 -8.43 11.90
CA GLU A 154 12.61 -9.82 12.28
C GLU A 154 12.17 -9.93 13.75
N GLN A 155 12.69 -9.08 14.66
CA GLN A 155 12.23 -9.05 16.05
C GLN A 155 10.78 -8.59 16.14
N TRP A 156 10.39 -7.55 15.40
CA TRP A 156 9.00 -7.10 15.33
C TRP A 156 8.07 -8.14 14.71
N GLU A 157 8.51 -8.84 13.68
CA GLU A 157 7.74 -9.95 13.11
C GLU A 157 7.56 -11.10 14.11
N ARG A 158 8.61 -11.47 14.87
CA ARG A 158 8.52 -12.45 15.97
C ARG A 158 7.54 -11.99 17.05
N ALA A 159 7.55 -10.71 17.41
CA ALA A 159 6.59 -10.15 18.37
C ALA A 159 5.15 -10.30 17.89
N VAL A 160 4.86 -9.98 16.62
CA VAL A 160 3.51 -10.16 16.06
C VAL A 160 3.11 -11.64 16.03
N ASN A 161 4.05 -12.53 15.70
CA ASN A 161 3.82 -13.98 15.79
C ASN A 161 3.54 -14.44 17.22
N GLY A 162 4.26 -13.91 18.22
CA GLY A 162 4.03 -14.16 19.64
C GLY A 162 2.61 -13.77 20.06
N ILE A 163 2.19 -12.55 19.75
CA ILE A 163 0.83 -12.04 20.01
C ILE A 163 -0.24 -12.95 19.37
N ALA A 164 0.00 -13.44 18.15
CA ALA A 164 -0.93 -14.32 17.45
C ALA A 164 -0.99 -15.74 18.03
N ARG A 165 0.07 -16.20 18.71
CA ARG A 165 0.20 -17.53 19.34
C ARG A 165 -0.24 -17.57 20.79
N GLU A 166 -0.03 -16.50 21.56
CA GLU A 166 -0.41 -16.43 22.98
C GLU A 166 -1.93 -16.64 23.17
N LYS A 167 -2.75 -16.17 22.22
CA LYS A 167 -4.19 -16.48 22.19
C LYS A 167 -4.55 -17.95 21.89
N ARG A 168 -3.60 -18.78 21.48
CA ARG A 168 -3.79 -20.21 21.20
C ARG A 168 -3.29 -21.11 22.33
N ARG A 169 -2.62 -20.55 23.36
CA ARG A 169 -2.04 -21.32 24.47
C ARG A 169 -2.89 -21.17 25.73
N ASP A 170 -3.17 -22.30 26.39
CA ASP A 170 -3.44 -22.32 27.83
C ASP A 170 -2.16 -21.88 28.58
N GLU A 171 -2.33 -21.31 29.78
CA GLU A 171 -1.44 -20.41 30.55
C GLU A 171 0.05 -20.80 30.81
N GLY A 172 0.62 -21.81 30.17
CA GLY A 172 1.88 -22.43 30.59
C GLY A 172 3.16 -22.08 29.81
N ASP A 173 3.11 -21.38 28.67
CA ASP A 173 4.28 -21.26 27.81
C ASP A 173 4.37 -19.83 27.22
N LYS A 174 4.94 -18.92 28.02
CA LYS A 174 5.21 -17.52 27.64
C LYS A 174 6.49 -17.48 26.82
N ASP A 175 6.35 -17.15 25.54
CA ASP A 175 7.48 -16.80 24.70
C ASP A 175 7.91 -15.37 25.06
N ASP A 176 9.00 -15.24 25.82
CA ASP A 176 9.57 -13.99 26.35
C ASP A 176 10.16 -13.06 25.26
N SER A 177 9.94 -13.41 23.99
CA SER A 177 10.47 -12.73 22.80
C SER A 177 9.72 -11.45 22.41
N THR A 178 8.66 -11.06 23.11
CA THR A 178 7.86 -9.87 22.75
C THR A 178 8.55 -8.62 23.31
N PRO A 179 9.03 -7.67 22.49
CA PRO A 179 9.69 -6.47 22.98
C PRO A 179 8.77 -5.74 23.96
N ALA A 180 9.30 -5.33 25.12
CA ALA A 180 8.53 -4.65 26.17
C ALA A 180 7.85 -3.36 25.66
N GLU A 181 8.32 -2.82 24.53
CA GLU A 181 7.77 -1.64 23.86
C GLU A 181 6.45 -1.91 23.09
N THR A 182 6.03 -3.16 22.88
CA THR A 182 4.74 -3.51 22.23
C THR A 182 3.53 -3.35 23.16
N ARG A 183 3.44 -2.25 23.93
CA ARG A 183 2.29 -2.00 24.81
C ARG A 183 1.00 -1.82 23.99
N LEU A 184 0.33 -2.93 23.74
CA LEU A 184 -1.00 -3.00 23.15
C LEU A 184 -2.02 -3.17 24.25
N SER A 185 -3.17 -2.50 24.13
CA SER A 185 -4.32 -2.85 24.93
C SER A 185 -4.78 -4.28 24.58
N PRO A 186 -5.48 -4.99 25.48
CA PRO A 186 -6.01 -6.33 25.19
C PRO A 186 -6.86 -6.38 23.90
N LYS A 187 -7.59 -5.30 23.59
CA LYS A 187 -8.37 -5.15 22.35
C LYS A 187 -7.48 -5.03 21.12
N GLN A 188 -6.41 -4.22 21.19
CA GLN A 188 -5.44 -4.07 20.10
C GLN A 188 -4.70 -5.40 19.85
N ALA A 189 -4.22 -6.06 20.91
CA ALA A 189 -3.56 -7.36 20.79
C ALA A 189 -4.48 -8.42 20.14
N GLN A 190 -5.76 -8.44 20.52
CA GLN A 190 -6.75 -9.31 19.87
C GLN A 190 -6.97 -8.96 18.38
N ALA A 191 -7.03 -7.68 18.03
CA ALA A 191 -7.17 -7.25 16.65
C ALA A 191 -5.97 -7.69 15.80
N VAL A 192 -4.75 -7.47 16.30
CA VAL A 192 -3.49 -7.91 15.67
C VAL A 192 -3.50 -9.43 15.49
N ALA A 193 -3.79 -10.20 16.54
CA ALA A 193 -3.81 -11.66 16.46
C ALA A 193 -4.78 -12.19 15.40
N ARG A 194 -6.02 -11.67 15.36
CA ARG A 194 -7.03 -12.09 14.36
C ARG A 194 -6.60 -11.73 12.94
N LEU A 195 -6.16 -10.50 12.74
CA LEU A 195 -5.72 -9.99 11.44
C LEU A 195 -4.51 -10.78 10.93
N TRP A 196 -3.50 -10.99 11.77
CA TRP A 196 -2.28 -11.69 11.41
C TRP A 196 -2.51 -13.14 10.98
N ASN A 197 -3.34 -13.86 11.73
CA ASN A 197 -3.71 -15.23 11.39
C ASN A 197 -4.45 -15.28 10.04
N LYS A 198 -5.37 -14.34 9.79
CA LYS A 198 -6.12 -14.26 8.54
C LYS A 198 -5.21 -13.91 7.35
N LEU A 199 -4.31 -12.95 7.53
CA LEU A 199 -3.29 -12.58 6.54
C LEU A 199 -2.38 -13.75 6.20
N GLY A 200 -1.87 -14.47 7.21
CA GLY A 200 -1.00 -15.62 7.02
C GLY A 200 -1.65 -16.70 6.16
N ASN A 201 -2.91 -17.05 6.46
CA ASN A 201 -3.65 -18.04 5.69
C ASN A 201 -3.85 -17.60 4.23
N LEU A 202 -4.34 -16.38 4.02
CA LEU A 202 -4.63 -15.90 2.66
C LEU A 202 -3.36 -15.69 1.83
N ARG A 203 -2.29 -15.14 2.42
CA ARG A 203 -1.00 -14.99 1.76
C ARG A 203 -0.41 -16.34 1.37
N ASN A 204 -0.51 -17.35 2.24
CA ASN A 204 -0.01 -18.68 1.93
C ASN A 204 -0.76 -19.29 0.76
N ASP A 205 -2.10 -19.16 0.72
CA ASP A 205 -2.90 -19.62 -0.42
C ASP A 205 -2.47 -18.96 -1.74
N LEU A 206 -2.21 -17.65 -1.72
CA LEU A 206 -1.72 -16.90 -2.87
C LEU A 206 -0.29 -17.32 -3.27
N ALA A 207 0.61 -17.46 -2.30
CA ALA A 207 2.01 -17.82 -2.53
C ALA A 207 2.18 -19.24 -3.08
N HIS A 208 1.30 -20.16 -2.69
CA HIS A 208 1.24 -21.52 -3.23
C HIS A 208 0.43 -21.63 -4.52
N ALA A 209 -0.07 -20.52 -5.08
CA ALA A 209 -0.86 -20.48 -6.31
C ALA A 209 -2.04 -21.48 -6.32
N GLY A 210 -2.67 -21.71 -5.16
CA GLY A 210 -3.76 -22.67 -5.02
C GLY A 210 -3.35 -24.15 -5.16
N MET A 211 -2.06 -24.48 -5.16
CA MET A 211 -1.56 -25.87 -5.24
C MET A 211 -1.73 -26.61 -3.89
N LYS A 212 -2.98 -26.88 -3.51
CA LYS A 212 -3.37 -27.67 -2.33
C LYS A 212 -4.61 -28.53 -2.63
N GLU A 213 -4.86 -29.55 -1.82
CA GLU A 213 -5.99 -30.51 -2.02
C GLU A 213 -7.37 -29.83 -2.07
N SER A 214 -7.54 -28.71 -1.37
CA SER A 214 -8.79 -27.94 -1.35
C SER A 214 -8.49 -26.45 -1.54
N PRO A 215 -8.24 -25.98 -2.78
CA PRO A 215 -7.90 -24.59 -3.05
C PRO A 215 -9.04 -23.65 -2.62
N THR A 216 -8.67 -22.52 -2.05
CA THR A 216 -9.64 -21.48 -1.74
C THR A 216 -10.16 -20.88 -3.04
N LYS A 217 -11.49 -20.79 -3.17
CA LYS A 217 -12.13 -20.25 -4.38
C LYS A 217 -11.69 -18.80 -4.65
N PRO A 218 -11.48 -18.38 -5.90
CA PRO A 218 -11.06 -17.01 -6.23
C PRO A 218 -11.96 -15.91 -5.66
N GLU A 219 -13.27 -16.10 -5.65
CA GLU A 219 -14.24 -15.12 -5.11
C GLU A 219 -14.06 -14.96 -3.59
N THR A 220 -13.75 -16.06 -2.90
CA THR A 220 -13.43 -16.03 -1.47
C THR A 220 -12.12 -15.32 -1.19
N ILE A 221 -11.11 -15.45 -2.07
CA ILE A 221 -9.85 -14.72 -1.97
C ILE A 221 -10.11 -13.22 -2.08
N VAL A 222 -10.86 -12.78 -3.09
CA VAL A 222 -11.18 -11.35 -3.31
C VAL A 222 -11.98 -10.78 -2.13
N ARG A 223 -13.00 -11.51 -1.65
CA ARG A 223 -13.77 -11.08 -0.47
C ARG A 223 -12.88 -10.99 0.78
N SER A 224 -12.03 -11.99 1.01
CA SER A 224 -11.13 -12.02 2.17
C SER A 224 -10.13 -10.87 2.14
N ALA A 225 -9.63 -10.49 0.95
CA ALA A 225 -8.73 -9.35 0.79
C ALA A 225 -9.42 -8.02 1.14
N ALA A 226 -10.67 -7.81 0.72
CA ALA A 226 -11.45 -6.63 1.10
C ALA A 226 -11.71 -6.56 2.60
N GLU A 227 -12.08 -7.69 3.23
CA GLU A 227 -12.27 -7.75 4.68
C GLU A 227 -10.96 -7.50 5.44
N ILE A 228 -9.83 -8.01 4.96
CA ILE A 228 -8.50 -7.74 5.53
C ILE A 228 -8.17 -6.26 5.42
N GLN A 229 -8.40 -5.62 4.27
CA GLN A 229 -8.16 -4.18 4.10
C GLN A 229 -8.96 -3.36 5.12
N GLY A 230 -10.22 -3.69 5.37
CA GLY A 230 -11.02 -3.05 6.41
C GLY A 230 -10.46 -3.28 7.82
N GLN A 231 -9.97 -4.50 8.11
CA GLN A 231 -9.34 -4.82 9.40
C GLN A 231 -8.00 -4.10 9.61
N VAL A 232 -7.20 -3.94 8.55
CA VAL A 232 -5.95 -3.16 8.59
C VAL A 232 -6.25 -1.69 8.90
N ARG A 233 -7.26 -1.10 8.24
CA ARG A 233 -7.70 0.28 8.51
C ARG A 233 -8.21 0.45 9.95
N ALA A 234 -9.05 -0.47 10.43
CA ALA A 234 -9.53 -0.43 11.81
C ALA A 234 -8.39 -0.57 12.84
N LEU A 235 -7.37 -1.38 12.54
CA LEU A 235 -6.17 -1.45 13.36
C LEU A 235 -5.40 -0.12 13.32
N ALA A 236 -5.25 0.51 12.16
CA ALA A 236 -4.60 1.82 12.04
C ALA A 236 -5.28 2.89 12.89
N GLU A 237 -6.61 2.96 12.87
CA GLU A 237 -7.40 3.84 13.73
C GLU A 237 -7.14 3.54 15.21
N ALA A 238 -7.18 2.26 15.60
CA ALA A 238 -6.94 1.84 16.98
C ALA A 238 -5.51 2.14 17.46
N LEU A 239 -4.53 2.21 16.55
CA LEU A 239 -3.14 2.57 16.84
C LEU A 239 -2.87 4.08 16.73
N GLY A 240 -3.86 4.89 16.35
CA GLY A 240 -3.72 6.34 16.17
C GLY A 240 -2.97 6.75 14.90
N ILE A 241 -2.81 5.84 13.93
CA ILE A 241 -2.10 6.12 12.67
C ILE A 241 -2.96 7.00 11.76
N CYS A 242 -4.26 6.75 11.67
CA CYS A 242 -5.21 7.56 10.91
C CYS A 242 -6.42 7.94 11.76
N ASP A 243 -7.12 9.00 11.34
CA ASP A 243 -8.36 9.41 11.98
C ASP A 243 -9.49 8.40 11.70
N PRO A 244 -10.47 8.27 12.61
CA PRO A 244 -11.64 7.44 12.37
C PRO A 244 -12.40 7.92 11.15
N CYS A 245 -12.81 6.98 10.28
CA CYS A 245 -13.65 7.34 9.14
C CYS A 245 -14.97 8.00 9.63
N PRO A 246 -15.36 9.19 9.13
CA PRO A 246 -16.63 9.80 9.50
C PRO A 246 -17.78 8.88 9.06
N GLY A 247 -18.42 8.19 10.00
CA GLY A 247 -19.54 7.27 9.75
C GLY A 247 -19.49 5.91 10.47
N ALA A 248 -18.36 5.55 11.10
CA ALA A 248 -18.26 4.26 11.81
C ALA A 248 -18.94 4.24 13.20
N ASP A 249 -19.31 5.41 13.73
CA ASP A 249 -19.86 5.56 15.10
C ASP A 249 -21.37 5.89 15.13
N SER A 250 -21.99 6.19 13.97
CA SER A 250 -23.44 6.42 13.88
C SER A 250 -24.27 5.15 14.06
N ASP A 251 -23.68 3.96 13.89
CA ASP A 251 -24.36 2.66 14.07
C ASP A 251 -24.22 2.07 15.49
N ARG A 252 -23.44 2.69 16.39
CA ARG A 252 -23.26 2.19 17.78
C ARG A 252 -24.13 2.89 18.81
N ARG A 253 -24.92 3.89 18.43
CA ARG A 253 -25.89 4.57 19.32
C ARG A 253 -27.35 4.16 19.09
N ALA A 254 -27.59 3.11 18.29
CA ALA A 254 -28.92 2.58 18.01
C ALA A 254 -29.01 1.07 18.26
N LYS A 255 -28.60 0.59 19.44
CA LYS A 255 -29.07 -0.68 20.03
C LYS A 255 -29.04 -0.59 21.55
#